data_AF-A0A843I3G9-F1
#
_entry.id   AF-A0A843I3G9-F1
#
_cell.length_a   1.000
_cell.length_b   1.000
_cell.length_c   1.000
_cell.angle_alpha   90.00
_cell.angle_beta   90.00
_cell.angle_gamma   90.00
#
_symmetry.space_group_name_H-M   'P 1'
#
loop_
_entity.id
_entity.type
_entity.pdbx_description
1 polymer ?
#
loop_
_entity_poly.entity_id
_entity_poly.type
_entity_poly.pdbx_seq_one_letter_code
_entity_poly.pdbx_strand_id
1 'polypeptide(L)' 'TEDSLEIKVDSPKRKYHKRIDLPCNVKTKSTKATYKNGILDIVLDKKDKRKDHGGYKVSIE' A
#
# COMPACT_ATOMS: atom_id res chain seq x y z
N THR A 1 -5.82 2.46 8.87
CA THR A 1 -4.98 3.60 9.30
C THR A 1 -4.00 3.91 8.18
N GLU A 2 -3.05 4.83 8.35
CA GLU A 2 -2.04 5.10 7.31
C GLU A 2 -0.91 4.08 7.28
N ASP A 3 -0.74 3.31 8.35
CA ASP A 3 0.40 2.45 8.65
C ASP A 3 0.06 0.94 8.70
N SER A 4 -1.21 0.57 8.55
CA SER A 4 -1.61 -0.84 8.54
C SER A 4 -2.78 -1.11 7.60
N LEU A 5 -2.76 -2.32 7.02
CA LEU A 5 -3.82 -2.87 6.18
C LEU A 5 -4.53 -3.99 6.95
N GLU A 6 -5.85 -3.91 7.04
CA GLU A 6 -6.69 -4.93 7.67
C GLU A 6 -7.60 -5.56 6.61
N ILE A 7 -7.56 -6.89 6.50
CA ILE A 7 -8.36 -7.69 5.57
C ILE A 7 -9.31 -8.54 6.41
N LYS A 8 -10.61 -8.29 6.28
CA LYS A 8 -11.68 -9.07 6.91
C LYS A 8 -12.54 -9.71 5.85
N VAL A 9 -12.75 -11.02 6.00
CA VAL A 9 -13.75 -11.76 5.24
C VAL A 9 -14.71 -12.35 6.26
N ASP A 10 -15.97 -11.94 6.17
CA ASP A 10 -17.05 -12.54 6.92
C ASP A 10 -18.02 -13.17 5.92
N SER A 11 -17.74 -14.42 5.55
CA SER A 11 -18.59 -15.20 4.67
C SER A 11 -18.99 -16.51 5.36
N PRO A 12 -20.17 -17.08 5.04
CA PRO A 12 -20.58 -18.36 5.61
C PRO A 12 -19.60 -19.50 5.33
N LYS A 13 -18.90 -19.47 4.18
CA LYS A 13 -17.95 -20.51 3.77
C LYS A 13 -16.60 -20.41 4.47
N ARG A 14 -16.14 -19.19 4.76
CA ARG A 14 -14.83 -18.94 5.39
C ARG A 14 -14.80 -17.59 6.07
N LYS A 15 -14.28 -17.58 7.29
CA LYS A 15 -13.88 -16.36 8.01
C LYS A 15 -12.38 -16.17 7.88
N TYR A 16 -11.95 -14.95 7.62
CA TYR A 16 -10.55 -14.59 7.54
C TYR A 16 -10.33 -13.21 8.15
N HIS A 17 -9.28 -13.10 8.95
CA HIS A 17 -8.84 -11.84 9.51
C HIS A 17 -7.33 -11.80 9.42
N LYS A 18 -6.79 -10.75 8.80
CA LYS A 18 -5.36 -10.48 8.79
C LYS A 18 -5.11 -8.99 8.88
N ARG A 19 -4.22 -8.61 9.78
CA ARG A 19 -3.64 -7.28 9.86
C ARG A 19 -2.19 -7.34 9.40
N ILE A 20 -1.79 -6.38 8.59
CA ILE A 20 -0.45 -6.28 8.01
C ILE A 20 0.04 -4.87 8.29
N ASP A 21 1.18 -4.77 8.97
CA ASP A 21 1.85 -3.48 9.14
C ASP A 21 2.55 -3.10 7.84
N LEU A 22 2.32 -1.86 7.41
CA LEU A 22 2.84 -1.34 6.16
C LEU A 22 4.24 -0.76 6.40
N PRO A 23 5.18 -0.95 5.46
CA PRO A 23 6.55 -0.45 5.62
C PRO A 23 6.67 1.08 5.53
N CYS A 24 5.58 1.78 5.21
CA CYS A 24 5.52 3.24 5.18
C CYS A 24 4.05 3.72 5.22
N ASN A 25 3.87 5.00 5.55
CA ASN A 25 2.57 5.64 5.50
C ASN A 25 2.01 5.69 4.06
N VAL A 26 0.74 5.36 3.90
CA VAL A 26 0.01 5.39 2.62
C VAL A 26 -1.12 6.41 2.62
N LYS A 27 -1.58 6.80 1.42
CA LYS A 27 -2.80 7.59 1.26
C LYS A 27 -4.00 6.66 1.45
N THR A 28 -4.75 6.85 2.52
CA THR A 28 -5.90 5.99 2.87
C THR A 28 -7.00 5.90 1.81
N LYS A 29 -7.19 6.95 1.00
CA LYS A 29 -8.24 7.02 -0.03
C LYS A 29 -7.80 6.55 -1.42
N SER A 30 -6.52 6.21 -1.63
CA SER A 30 -6.02 5.81 -2.96
C SER A 30 -6.11 4.31 -3.24
N THR A 31 -6.69 3.53 -2.33
CA THR A 31 -6.70 2.06 -2.39
C THR A 31 -7.41 1.56 -3.65
N LYS A 32 -6.73 0.71 -4.41
CA LYS A 32 -7.31 -0.08 -5.50
C LYS A 32 -7.15 -1.55 -5.16
N ALA A 33 -8.19 -2.35 -5.34
CA ALA A 33 -8.16 -3.78 -5.08
C ALA A 33 -8.81 -4.56 -6.23
N THR A 34 -8.22 -5.70 -6.59
CA THR A 34 -8.79 -6.62 -7.57
C THR A 34 -8.75 -8.05 -7.05
N TYR A 35 -9.75 -8.85 -7.41
CA TYR A 35 -9.81 -10.27 -7.04
C TYR A 35 -10.02 -11.11 -8.29
N LYS A 36 -9.02 -11.90 -8.67
CA LYS A 36 -9.05 -12.72 -9.89
C LYS A 36 -8.44 -14.08 -9.59
N ASN A 37 -9.16 -15.14 -9.95
CA ASN A 37 -8.72 -16.53 -9.80
C ASN A 37 -8.22 -16.89 -8.39
N GLY A 38 -8.86 -16.35 -7.34
CA GLY A 38 -8.48 -16.64 -5.96
C GLY A 38 -7.39 -15.74 -5.37
N ILE A 39 -6.83 -14.81 -6.16
CA ILE A 39 -5.77 -13.90 -5.74
C ILE A 39 -6.37 -12.51 -5.50
N LEU A 40 -6.16 -11.98 -4.29
CA LEU A 40 -6.47 -10.59 -3.92
C LEU A 40 -5.21 -9.75 -4.12
N ASP A 41 -5.26 -8.82 -5.07
CA ASP A 41 -4.21 -7.85 -5.35
C ASP A 41 -4.65 -6.46 -4.86
N ILE A 42 -3.81 -5.80 -4.08
CA ILE A 42 -4.10 -4.52 -3.42
C ILE A 42 -2.96 -3.55 -3.72
N VAL A 43 -3.30 -2.40 -4.30
CA VAL A 43 -2.37 -1.32 -4.63
C VAL A 43 -2.70 -0.10 -3.78
N LEU A 44 -1.68 0.43 -3.11
CA LEU A 44 -1.75 1.60 -2.22
C LEU A 44 -0.70 2.62 -2.65
N ASP A 45 -1.08 3.90 -2.73
CA ASP A 45 -0.12 4.96 -2.99
C ASP A 45 0.56 5.37 -1.69
N LYS A 46 1.90 5.50 -1.74
CA LYS A 46 2.67 6.04 -0.61
C LYS A 46 2.25 7.49 -0.33
N LYS A 47 2.18 7.85 0.95
CA LYS A 47 1.85 9.23 1.38
C LYS A 47 2.99 10.18 1.01
N ASP A 48 4.21 9.80 1.38
CA ASP A 48 5.43 10.49 0.96
C ASP A 48 6.09 9.71 -0.17
N LYS A 49 6.40 10.41 -1.27
CA LYS A 49 7.45 9.94 -2.16
C LYS A 49 8.72 10.03 -1.32
N ARG A 50 9.44 8.91 -1.10
CA ARG A 50 10.82 9.00 -0.63
C ARG A 50 11.46 10.05 -1.52
N LYS A 51 11.94 11.16 -0.96
CA LYS A 51 12.78 12.08 -1.71
C LYS A 51 13.93 11.21 -2.16
N ASP A 52 13.97 10.83 -3.43
CA ASP A 52 15.19 10.33 -4.04
C ASP A 52 16.25 11.32 -3.59
N HIS A 53 17.28 10.84 -2.90
CA HIS A 53 18.37 11.68 -2.43
C HIS A 53 18.92 12.42 -3.64
N GLY A 54 18.44 13.64 -3.84
CA GLY A 54 18.54 14.36 -5.08
C GLY A 54 19.97 14.79 -5.27
N GLY A 55 20.71 14.02 -6.08
CA GLY A 55 21.91 14.53 -6.69
C GLY A 55 21.53 15.70 -7.59
N TYR A 56 22.18 16.84 -7.41
CA TYR A 56 22.10 17.97 -8.32
C TYR A 56 23.34 17.96 -9.20
N LYS A 57 23.15 18.13 -10.52
CA LYS A 57 24.26 18.22 -11.48
C LYS A 57 24.77 19.65 -11.49
N VAL A 58 26.04 19.85 -11.13
CA VAL A 58 26.71 21.15 -11.20
C VAL A 58 27.46 21.24 -12.52
N SER A 59 27.17 22.27 -13.31
CA SER A 59 27.96 22.64 -14.49
C SER A 59 29.04 23.63 -14.06
N ILE A 60 30.28 23.40 -14.48
CA ILE A 60 31.41 24.30 -14.26
C ILE A 60 31.65 25.05 -15.57
N GLU A 61 31.77 26.38 -15.50
CA GLU A 61 32.24 27.27 -16.57
C GLU A 61 33.74 27.52 -16.46
#